data_AF-A0A060LYY0-F1
#
_entry.id   AF-A0A060LYY0-F1
#
_cell.length_a   1.000
_cell.length_b   1.000
_cell.length_c   1.000
_cell.angle_alpha   90.00
_cell.angle_beta   90.00
_cell.angle_gamma   90.00
#
_symmetry.space_group_name_H-M   'P 1'
#
loop_
_entity.id
_entity.type
_entity.pdbx_description
1 polymer ?
#
loop_
_entity_poly.entity_id
_entity_poly.type
_entity_poly.pdbx_seq_one_letter_code
_entity_poly.pdbx_strand_id
1 'polypeptide(L)'
;MITVTNMASFPVYGFEIAYENGYSGTSYADVSLVEKGDSLDFTFTKGDDYHGNVTFFVKTDSEEKAHPVKGTFPLEPYEDQIYTFTLIGDKKENAQMYLER
;
A
#
# COMPACT_ATOMS: atom_id res chain seq x y z
N MET A 1 4.56 8.04 8.70
CA MET A 1 3.68 8.30 7.53
C MET A 1 4.03 7.32 6.43
N ILE A 2 3.06 6.73 5.74
CA ILE A 2 3.34 5.88 4.57
C ILE A 2 2.62 6.46 3.37
N THR A 3 3.35 6.67 2.30
CA THR A 3 2.84 7.14 1.01
C THR A 3 3.09 6.06 -0.03
N VAL A 4 2.09 5.75 -0.85
CA VAL A 4 2.22 4.80 -1.96
C VAL A 4 1.89 5.49 -3.27
N THR A 5 2.85 5.50 -4.19
CA THR A 5 2.71 6.03 -5.55
C THR A 5 2.36 4.92 -6.51
N ASN A 6 1.32 5.11 -7.32
CA ASN A 6 1.00 4.19 -8.40
C ASN A 6 1.85 4.50 -9.63
N MET A 7 2.82 3.65 -9.95
CA MET A 7 3.55 3.71 -11.22
C MET A 7 3.21 2.54 -12.15
N ALA A 8 2.22 1.73 -11.78
CA ALA A 8 1.74 0.62 -12.59
C ALA A 8 0.95 1.11 -13.82
N SER A 9 0.77 0.22 -14.78
CA SER A 9 0.07 0.52 -16.04
C SER A 9 -1.38 0.02 -16.04
N PHE A 10 -1.93 -0.33 -14.87
CA PHE A 10 -3.30 -0.83 -14.69
C PHE A 10 -4.06 0.04 -13.67
N PRO A 11 -5.40 0.08 -13.73
CA PRO A 11 -6.20 0.90 -12.84
C PRO A 11 -6.10 0.44 -11.38
N VAL A 12 -5.96 1.40 -10.47
CA VAL A 12 -5.92 1.18 -9.02
C VAL A 12 -6.95 2.09 -8.37
N TYR A 13 -7.69 1.58 -7.40
CA TYR A 13 -8.69 2.35 -6.64
C TYR A 13 -8.27 2.56 -5.17
N GLY A 14 -7.25 1.85 -4.73
CA GLY A 14 -6.76 1.96 -3.37
C GLY A 14 -5.73 0.89 -3.03
N PHE A 15 -5.20 1.03 -1.82
CA PHE A 15 -4.17 0.16 -1.28
C PHE A 15 -4.56 -0.27 0.13
N GLU A 16 -4.23 -1.52 0.46
CA GLU A 16 -4.28 -2.03 1.83
C GLU A 16 -2.88 -2.45 2.24
N ILE A 17 -2.57 -2.30 3.52
CA ILE A 17 -1.34 -2.77 4.14
C ILE A 17 -1.73 -3.65 5.31
N ALA A 18 -1.12 -4.83 5.45
CA ALA A 18 -1.34 -5.71 6.59
C ALA A 18 -0.02 -6.15 7.21
N TYR A 19 0.04 -6.08 8.53
CA TYR A 19 1.10 -6.66 9.35
C TYR A 19 0.77 -8.13 9.66
N GLU A 20 1.81 -8.94 9.88
CA GLU A 20 1.65 -10.37 10.22
C GLU A 20 0.84 -10.62 11.50
N ASN A 21 0.83 -9.68 12.44
CA ASN A 21 0.06 -9.72 13.68
C ASN A 21 -1.44 -9.35 13.50
N GLY A 22 -1.90 -9.15 12.26
CA GLY A 22 -3.31 -8.97 11.92
C GLY A 22 -3.80 -7.51 11.89
N TYR A 23 -2.93 -6.53 12.15
CA TYR A 23 -3.28 -5.12 11.97
C TYR A 23 -3.21 -4.73 10.50
N SER A 24 -4.10 -3.84 10.07
CA SER A 24 -4.09 -3.31 8.72
C SER A 24 -4.40 -1.82 8.66
N GLY A 25 -3.87 -1.18 7.62
CA GLY A 25 -4.24 0.16 7.19
C GLY A 25 -4.85 0.09 5.80
N THR A 26 -5.64 1.09 5.46
CA THR A 26 -6.23 1.19 4.12
C THR A 26 -6.28 2.63 3.67
N SER A 27 -6.04 2.85 2.38
CA SER A 27 -6.23 4.13 1.73
C SER A 27 -6.97 3.92 0.41
N TYR A 28 -8.01 4.71 0.18
CA TYR A 28 -8.87 4.63 -1.00
C TYR A 28 -8.86 5.96 -1.74
N ALA A 29 -9.02 5.91 -3.05
CA ALA A 29 -9.16 7.09 -3.89
C ALA A 29 -10.62 7.58 -3.99
N ASP A 30 -11.42 7.43 -2.93
CA ASP A 30 -12.83 7.88 -2.88
C ASP A 30 -13.64 7.52 -4.15
N VAL A 31 -13.55 6.25 -4.59
CA VAL A 31 -14.22 5.70 -5.80
C VAL A 31 -13.64 6.22 -7.13
N SER A 32 -12.58 7.03 -7.09
CA SER A 32 -11.80 7.44 -8.26
C SER A 32 -10.62 6.50 -8.50
N LEU A 33 -9.97 6.65 -9.66
CA LEU A 33 -8.72 5.97 -9.97
C LEU A 33 -7.53 6.72 -9.35
N VAL A 34 -6.57 5.95 -8.82
CA VAL A 34 -5.20 6.40 -8.59
C VAL A 34 -4.48 6.25 -9.93
N GLU A 35 -4.32 7.33 -10.68
CA GLU A 35 -3.67 7.28 -11.99
C GLU A 35 -2.16 7.04 -11.84
N LYS A 36 -1.50 6.74 -12.97
CA LYS A 36 -0.06 6.58 -12.98
C LYS A 36 0.63 7.91 -12.63
N GLY A 37 1.38 7.92 -11.53
CA GLY A 37 2.04 9.08 -10.96
C GLY A 37 1.35 9.63 -9.72
N ASP A 38 0.10 9.21 -9.45
CA ASP A 38 -0.64 9.64 -8.26
C ASP A 38 -0.19 8.86 -7.02
N SER A 39 -0.38 9.48 -5.86
CA SER A 39 -0.02 8.90 -4.57
C SER A 39 -1.19 8.94 -3.59
N LEU A 40 -1.24 7.93 -2.72
CA LEU A 40 -2.15 7.88 -1.58
C LEU A 40 -1.36 7.74 -0.28
N ASP A 41 -1.79 8.49 0.73
CA ASP A 41 -1.26 8.39 2.07
C ASP A 41 -2.10 7.42 2.91
N PHE A 42 -1.42 6.62 3.73
CA PHE A 42 -2.07 5.75 4.70
C PHE A 42 -2.26 6.48 6.01
N THR A 43 -3.50 6.42 6.51
CA THR A 43 -3.80 6.75 7.91
C THR A 43 -3.77 5.47 8.72
N PHE A 44 -2.88 5.39 9.70
CA PHE A 44 -2.86 4.29 10.66
C PHE A 44 -3.70 4.66 11.88
N THR A 45 -4.59 3.77 12.30
CA THR A 45 -5.28 3.89 13.58
C THR A 45 -4.30 3.45 14.66
N LYS A 46 -3.67 4.40 15.37
CA LYS A 46 -2.63 4.15 16.40
C LYS A 46 -3.11 3.15 17.47
N GLY A 47 -2.31 2.13 17.74
CA GLY A 47 -2.39 1.17 18.84
C GLY A 47 -1.01 0.51 19.00
N ASP A 48 -0.54 0.35 20.24
CA ASP A 48 0.87 0.16 20.60
C ASP A 48 1.68 -0.85 19.75
N ASP A 49 2.96 -0.50 19.49
CA ASP A 49 4.06 -1.33 18.97
C ASP A 49 3.83 -2.08 17.63
N TYR A 50 3.68 -1.34 16.52
CA TYR A 50 3.72 -1.92 15.16
C TYR A 50 5.13 -2.28 14.69
N HIS A 51 5.69 -3.39 15.14
CA HIS A 51 6.96 -3.90 14.64
C HIS A 51 6.73 -5.12 13.78
N GLY A 52 7.22 -5.09 12.54
CA GLY A 52 7.29 -6.31 11.74
C GLY A 52 7.19 -6.10 10.24
N ASN A 53 7.08 -7.23 9.57
CA ASN A 53 6.91 -7.28 8.14
C ASN A 53 5.49 -6.86 7.76
N VAL A 54 5.40 -6.04 6.71
CA VAL A 54 4.14 -5.70 6.06
C VAL A 54 4.04 -6.31 4.68
N THR A 55 2.80 -6.66 4.32
CA THR A 55 2.41 -7.02 2.96
C THR A 55 1.45 -5.96 2.42
N PHE A 56 1.62 -5.59 1.16
CA PHE A 56 0.72 -4.68 0.47
C PHE A 56 -0.30 -5.43 -0.36
N PHE A 57 -1.48 -4.83 -0.50
CA PHE A 57 -2.53 -5.30 -1.38
C PHE A 57 -3.04 -4.13 -2.20
N VAL A 58 -3.49 -4.43 -3.42
CA VAL A 58 -4.03 -3.45 -4.36
C VAL A 58 -5.49 -3.76 -4.66
N LYS A 59 -6.32 -2.72 -4.76
CA LYS A 59 -7.68 -2.82 -5.26
C LYS A 59 -7.76 -2.31 -6.69
N THR A 60 -8.26 -3.16 -7.58
CA THR A 60 -8.40 -2.85 -9.02
C THR A 60 -9.78 -2.35 -9.40
N ASP A 61 -10.75 -2.45 -8.50
CA ASP A 61 -12.03 -1.75 -8.56
C ASP A 61 -12.55 -1.46 -7.13
N SER A 62 -13.65 -0.71 -7.03
CA SER A 62 -14.27 -0.29 -5.77
C SER A 62 -15.03 -1.39 -5.02
N GLU A 63 -15.39 -2.48 -5.67
CA GLU A 63 -16.19 -3.59 -5.13
C GLU A 63 -15.40 -4.91 -4.97
N GLU A 64 -14.23 -5.01 -5.61
CA GLU A 64 -13.35 -6.17 -5.62
C GLU A 64 -12.58 -6.30 -4.30
N LYS A 65 -12.22 -7.55 -4.01
CA LYS A 65 -11.30 -7.85 -2.92
C LYS A 65 -9.89 -7.39 -3.28
N ALA A 66 -9.16 -6.91 -2.28
CA ALA A 66 -7.77 -6.52 -2.48
C ALA A 66 -6.91 -7.75 -2.83
N HIS A 67 -5.96 -7.55 -3.75
CA HIS A 67 -5.04 -8.58 -4.23
C HIS A 67 -3.64 -8.37 -3.65
N PRO A 68 -2.98 -9.41 -3.13
CA PRO A 68 -1.64 -9.27 -2.58
C PRO A 68 -0.66 -8.85 -3.67
N VAL A 69 0.16 -7.87 -3.34
CA VAL A 69 1.25 -7.37 -4.18
C VAL A 69 2.54 -8.03 -3.71
N LYS A 70 3.40 -8.42 -4.64
CA LYS A 70 4.69 -9.01 -4.27
C LYS A 70 5.55 -7.98 -3.53
N GLY A 71 6.08 -8.37 -2.39
CA GLY A 71 6.96 -7.54 -1.57
C GLY A 71 6.61 -7.66 -0.09
N THR A 72 7.63 -7.82 0.74
CA THR A 72 7.49 -7.85 2.20
C THR A 72 8.55 -6.93 2.77
N PHE A 73 8.14 -5.97 3.58
CA PHE A 73 9.03 -4.90 4.04
C PHE A 73 9.04 -4.85 5.56
N PRO A 74 10.22 -4.82 6.20
CA PRO A 74 10.28 -4.52 7.62
C PRO A 74 9.94 -3.04 7.80
N LEU A 75 8.87 -2.77 8.55
CA LEU A 75 8.51 -1.42 8.98
C LEU A 75 8.70 -1.29 10.49
N GLU A 76 9.26 -0.16 10.89
CA GLU A 76 9.46 0.21 12.27
C GLU A 76 8.49 1.37 12.61
N PRO A 77 7.91 1.41 13.81
CA PRO A 77 6.91 2.41 14.18
C PRO A 77 7.53 3.57 14.95
N TYR A 78 8.74 4.00 14.59
CA TYR A 78 9.32 5.17 15.25
C TYR A 78 8.51 6.41 14.87
N GLU A 79 8.14 7.21 15.88
CA GLU A 79 7.55 8.53 15.65
C GLU A 79 8.52 9.30 14.72
N ASP A 80 7.99 9.87 13.63
CA ASP A 80 8.68 10.60 12.55
C ASP A 80 9.26 9.78 11.37
N GLN A 81 9.13 8.46 11.31
CA GLN A 81 9.51 7.73 10.09
C GLN A 81 8.50 7.97 8.94
N ILE A 82 9.05 8.31 7.78
CA ILE A 82 8.32 8.46 6.52
C ILE A 82 8.77 7.33 5.60
N TYR A 83 7.83 6.54 5.11
CA TYR A 83 8.07 5.49 4.13
C TYR A 83 7.35 5.83 2.84
N THR A 84 8.09 5.88 1.75
CA THR A 84 7.52 6.05 0.41
C THR A 84 7.66 4.75 -0.35
N PHE A 85 6.55 4.26 -0.89
CA PHE A 85 6.53 3.06 -1.72
C PHE A 85 6.04 3.38 -3.11
N THR A 86 6.49 2.57 -4.06
CA THR A 86 6.05 2.63 -5.44
C THR A 86 5.54 1.28 -5.90
N LEU A 87 4.30 1.27 -6.39
CA LEU A 87 3.69 0.14 -7.07
C LEU A 87 4.11 0.16 -8.54
N ILE A 88 4.61 -0.95 -9.06
CA ILE A 88 4.80 -1.15 -10.51
C ILE A 88 4.14 -2.44 -10.97
N GLY A 89 4.01 -2.59 -12.29
CA GLY A 89 3.44 -3.76 -12.94
C GLY A 89 2.65 -3.36 -14.18
N ASP A 90 2.42 -4.32 -15.07
CA ASP A 90 1.51 -4.12 -16.20
C ASP A 90 0.09 -4.67 -15.91
N LYS A 91 -0.03 -5.55 -14.90
CA LYS A 91 -1.29 -6.13 -14.41
C LYS A 91 -1.20 -6.51 -12.93
N LYS A 92 -2.33 -6.79 -12.29
CA LYS A 92 -2.35 -7.15 -10.86
C LYS A 92 -1.55 -8.42 -10.53
N GLU A 93 -1.48 -9.38 -11.45
CA GLU A 93 -0.78 -10.66 -11.23
C GLU A 93 0.75 -10.54 -11.21
N ASN A 94 1.31 -9.47 -11.78
CA ASN A 94 2.75 -9.20 -11.73
C ASN A 94 3.09 -7.91 -10.99
N ALA A 95 2.12 -7.35 -10.27
CA ALA A 95 2.32 -6.16 -9.49
C ALA A 95 3.36 -6.40 -8.40
N GLN A 96 4.27 -5.45 -8.24
CA GLN A 96 5.32 -5.49 -7.24
C GLN A 96 5.43 -4.13 -6.56
N MET A 97 5.64 -4.17 -5.24
CA MET A 97 5.89 -2.99 -4.43
C MET A 97 7.39 -2.80 -4.26
N TYR A 98 7.84 -1.55 -4.17
CA TYR A 98 9.21 -1.17 -3.86
C TYR A 98 9.23 -0.10 -2.80
N LEU A 99 10.12 -0.22 -1.81
CA LEU A 99 10.41 0.85 -0.87
C LEU A 99 11.43 1.79 -1.50
N GLU A 100 11.08 3.07 -1.60
CA GLU A 100 12.01 4.14 -1.96
C GLU A 100 12.82 4.52 -0.71
N ARG A 101 14.15 4.57 -0.85
CA ARG A 101 15.07 4.96 0.23
C ARG A 101 15.48 6.42 0.10
#